data_AF-A0A432T835-F1
#
_entry.id   AF-A0A432T835-F1
#
_cell.length_a   1.000
_cell.length_b   1.000
_cell.length_c   1.000
_cell.angle_alpha   90.00
_cell.angle_beta   90.00
_cell.angle_gamma   90.00
#
_symmetry.space_group_name_H-M   'P 1'
#
loop_
_entity.id
_entity.type
_entity.pdbx_description
1 polymer ?
#
loop_
_entity_poly.entity_id
_entity_poly.type
_entity_poly.pdbx_seq_one_letter_code
_entity_poly.pdbx_strand_id
1 'polypeptide(L)'
;MDTMLKESVAALFCHVIKADNKDVDKERPLFCRFMKQDFDCDCEEANMLLDNTLEQTFNIDTQISIISNALTNKTYQKMSILKQLNYIIIKDNLNAENYEVFEKLKKAFALN
;
A
#
# COMPACT_ATOMS: atom_id res chain seq x y z
N MET A 1 11.14 11.89 0.94
CA MET A 1 11.33 10.45 0.59
C MET A 1 11.17 10.28 -0.92
N ASP A 2 11.56 9.15 -1.52
CA ASP A 2 11.44 8.91 -2.97
C ASP A 2 9.97 8.94 -3.43
N THR A 3 9.64 9.79 -4.41
CA THR A 3 8.29 9.97 -4.95
C THR A 3 7.75 8.68 -5.57
N MET A 4 8.60 7.91 -6.26
CA MET A 4 8.23 6.65 -6.90
C MET A 4 7.83 5.60 -5.85
N LEU A 5 8.52 5.57 -4.71
CA LEU A 5 8.15 4.70 -3.60
C LEU A 5 6.79 5.10 -2.99
N LYS A 6 6.52 6.39 -2.81
CA LYS A 6 5.23 6.89 -2.31
C LYS A 6 4.08 6.47 -3.23
N GLU A 7 4.24 6.67 -4.54
CA GLU A 7 3.26 6.29 -5.56
C GLU A 7 3.03 4.78 -5.59
N SER A 8 4.09 3.97 -5.54
CA SER A 8 3.94 2.51 -5.56
C SER A 8 3.24 1.96 -4.33
N VAL A 9 3.54 2.50 -3.13
CA VAL A 9 2.84 2.10 -1.91
C VAL A 9 1.38 2.57 -1.92
N ALA A 10 1.12 3.78 -2.40
CA ALA A 10 -0.24 4.28 -2.59
C ALA A 10 -1.04 3.36 -3.53
N ALA A 11 -0.47 3.00 -4.69
CA ALA A 11 -1.10 2.11 -5.66
C ALA A 11 -1.39 0.72 -5.07
N LEU A 12 -0.46 0.17 -4.27
CA LEU A 12 -0.65 -1.10 -3.57
C LEU A 12 -1.84 -1.05 -2.59
N PHE A 13 -1.91 -0.03 -1.73
CA PHE A 13 -3.01 0.11 -0.78
C PHE A 13 -4.34 0.34 -1.49
N CYS A 14 -4.35 1.18 -2.52
CA CYS A 14 -5.56 1.45 -3.30
C CYS A 14 -6.09 0.22 -4.03
N HIS A 15 -5.21 -0.64 -4.52
CA HIS A 15 -5.62 -1.91 -5.14
C HIS A 15 -6.43 -2.77 -4.18
N VAL A 16 -5.97 -2.94 -2.93
CA VAL A 16 -6.70 -3.72 -1.92
C VAL A 16 -8.01 -3.03 -1.52
N ILE A 17 -8.02 -1.70 -1.42
CA ILE A 17 -9.23 -0.93 -1.11
C ILE A 17 -10.28 -1.09 -2.22
N LYS A 18 -9.87 -0.97 -3.49
CA LYS A 18 -10.74 -1.15 -4.66
C LYS A 18 -11.26 -2.57 -4.80
N ALA A 19 -10.38 -3.58 -4.66
CA ALA A 19 -10.72 -4.98 -4.86
C ALA A 19 -11.83 -5.46 -3.92
N ASP A 20 -11.88 -4.91 -2.70
CA ASP A 20 -12.92 -5.23 -1.71
C ASP A 20 -14.20 -4.37 -1.84
N ASN A 21 -14.31 -3.54 -2.89
CA ASN A 21 -15.38 -2.56 -3.06
C ASN A 21 -15.60 -1.71 -1.79
N LYS A 22 -14.50 -1.43 -1.06
CA LYS A 22 -14.56 -0.66 0.18
C LYS A 22 -14.95 0.77 -0.12
N ASP A 23 -15.64 1.36 0.83
CA ASP A 23 -15.96 2.77 0.79
C ASP A 23 -14.66 3.58 0.93
N VAL A 24 -14.18 4.09 -0.22
CA VAL A 24 -12.94 4.85 -0.33
C VAL A 24 -12.92 6.02 0.65
N ASP A 25 -14.06 6.69 0.86
CA ASP A 25 -14.13 7.85 1.75
C ASP A 25 -13.99 7.44 3.22
N LYS A 26 -14.39 6.22 3.58
CA LYS A 26 -14.15 5.65 4.92
C LYS A 26 -12.70 5.20 5.11
N GLU A 27 -12.03 4.75 4.05
CA GLU A 27 -10.62 4.34 4.11
C GLU A 27 -9.64 5.52 3.98
N ARG A 28 -10.07 6.65 3.44
CA ARG A 28 -9.23 7.84 3.21
C ARG A 28 -8.48 8.33 4.47
N PRO A 29 -9.10 8.46 5.66
CA PRO A 29 -8.37 8.85 6.88
C PRO A 29 -7.30 7.82 7.28
N LEU A 30 -7.59 6.52 7.08
CA LEU A 30 -6.65 5.44 7.37
C LEU A 30 -5.47 5.49 6.40
N PHE A 31 -5.75 5.67 5.11
CA PHE A 31 -4.76 5.83 4.07
C PHE A 31 -3.80 7.00 4.38
N CYS A 32 -4.33 8.20 4.69
CA CYS A 32 -3.49 9.32 5.09
C CYS A 32 -2.59 8.96 6.28
N ARG A 33 -3.14 8.33 7.32
CA ARG A 33 -2.37 7.96 8.51
C ARG A 33 -1.18 7.07 8.17
N PHE A 34 -1.37 6.09 7.29
CA PHE A 34 -0.31 5.16 6.87
C PHE A 34 0.75 5.84 6.01
N MET A 35 0.33 6.66 5.05
CA MET A 35 1.26 7.44 4.23
C MET A 35 2.08 8.42 5.09
N LYS A 36 1.47 9.05 6.09
CA LYS A 36 2.18 9.95 7.02
C LYS A 36 3.19 9.24 7.89
N GLN A 37 2.85 8.05 8.41
CA GLN A 37 3.66 7.35 9.40
C GLN A 37 5.07 7.01 8.89
N ASP A 38 5.17 6.48 7.67
CA ASP A 38 6.44 5.93 7.16
C ASP A 38 6.99 6.71 5.96
N PHE A 39 6.20 7.58 5.33
CA PHE A 39 6.56 8.22 4.06
C PHE A 39 6.66 9.74 4.10
N ASP A 40 6.44 10.37 5.25
CA ASP A 40 6.46 11.84 5.37
C ASP A 40 5.57 12.48 4.30
N CYS A 41 4.35 11.96 4.22
CA CYS A 41 3.31 12.36 3.29
C CYS A 41 2.16 12.94 4.12
N ASP A 42 1.86 14.22 3.95
CA ASP A 42 0.74 14.82 4.66
C ASP A 42 -0.61 14.34 4.10
N CYS A 43 -1.72 14.71 4.74
CA CYS A 43 -3.02 14.26 4.26
C CYS A 43 -3.42 14.85 2.92
N GLU A 44 -2.92 16.03 2.55
CA GLU A 44 -3.25 16.64 1.27
C GLU A 44 -2.55 15.86 0.14
N GLU A 45 -1.25 15.65 0.27
CA GLU A 45 -0.44 14.82 -0.63
C GLU A 45 -0.98 13.38 -0.70
N ALA A 46 -1.32 12.78 0.45
CA ALA A 46 -1.87 11.43 0.48
C ALA A 46 -3.23 11.33 -0.22
N ASN A 47 -4.11 12.33 -0.06
CA ASN A 47 -5.39 12.34 -0.76
C ASN A 47 -5.21 12.49 -2.26
N MET A 48 -4.29 13.35 -2.71
CA MET A 48 -3.96 13.47 -4.12
C MET A 48 -3.42 12.15 -4.69
N LEU A 49 -2.55 11.45 -3.96
CA LEU A 49 -2.06 10.13 -4.36
C LEU A 49 -3.19 9.10 -4.42
N LEU A 50 -4.10 9.09 -3.45
CA LEU A 50 -5.27 8.22 -3.45
C LEU A 50 -6.14 8.49 -4.69
N ASP A 51 -6.52 9.74 -4.94
CA ASP A 51 -7.38 10.09 -6.07
C ASP A 51 -6.71 9.77 -7.42
N ASN A 52 -5.42 10.11 -7.58
CA ASN A 52 -4.65 9.77 -8.78
C ASN A 52 -4.57 8.25 -9.00
N THR A 53 -4.40 7.48 -7.92
CA THR A 53 -4.30 6.02 -8.03
C THR A 53 -5.67 5.35 -8.19
N LEU A 54 -6.76 6.04 -7.84
CA LEU A 54 -8.12 5.60 -8.13
C LEU A 54 -8.45 5.67 -9.62
N GLU A 55 -7.93 6.66 -10.32
CA GLU A 55 -8.15 6.84 -11.77
C GLU A 55 -7.24 5.97 -12.64
N GLN A 56 -6.11 5.55 -12.09
CA GLN A 56 -5.10 4.77 -12.81
C GLN A 56 -5.22 3.25 -12.57
N THR A 57 -4.80 2.49 -13.57
CA THR A 57 -4.65 1.03 -13.47
C THR A 57 -3.17 0.69 -13.33
N PHE A 58 -2.78 0.11 -12.20
CA PHE A 58 -1.40 -0.33 -11.96
C PHE A 58 -1.28 -1.84 -12.04
N ASN A 59 -0.15 -2.30 -12.60
CA ASN A 59 0.28 -3.67 -12.43
C ASN A 59 0.91 -3.84 -11.03
N ILE A 60 0.28 -4.64 -10.17
CA ILE A 60 0.68 -4.77 -8.77
C ILE A 60 2.02 -5.47 -8.60
N ASP A 61 2.34 -6.46 -9.43
CA ASP A 61 3.66 -7.11 -9.38
C ASP A 61 4.79 -6.11 -9.69
N THR A 62 4.53 -5.14 -10.58
CA THR A 62 5.45 -4.03 -10.87
C THR A 62 5.60 -3.12 -9.65
N GLN A 63 4.50 -2.73 -9.01
CA GLN A 63 4.57 -1.89 -7.80
C GLN A 63 5.30 -2.59 -6.66
N ILE A 64 5.03 -3.88 -6.43
CA ILE A 64 5.75 -4.69 -5.43
C ILE A 64 7.25 -4.72 -5.70
N SER A 65 7.65 -4.86 -6.97
CA SER A 65 9.06 -4.86 -7.38
C SER A 65 9.73 -3.51 -7.07
N ILE A 66 9.06 -2.40 -7.38
CA ILE A 66 9.55 -1.04 -7.08
C ILE A 66 9.72 -0.85 -5.57
N ILE A 67 8.71 -1.22 -4.79
CA ILE A 67 8.74 -1.10 -3.32
C ILE A 67 9.88 -1.94 -2.74
N SER A 68 10.04 -3.19 -3.17
CA SER A 68 11.10 -4.06 -2.64
C SER A 68 12.49 -3.52 -2.94
N ASN A 69 12.72 -3.04 -4.16
CA ASN A 69 13.99 -2.44 -4.58
C ASN A 69 14.30 -1.16 -3.80
N ALA A 70 13.31 -0.29 -3.59
CA ALA A 70 13.48 0.94 -2.82
C ALA A 70 13.72 0.71 -1.31
N LEU A 71 13.39 -0.49 -0.81
CA LEU A 71 13.45 -0.84 0.61
C LEU A 71 14.49 -1.91 0.95
N THR A 72 15.43 -2.26 0.06
CA THR A 72 16.37 -3.40 0.24
C THR A 72 16.93 -3.52 1.67
N ASN A 73 17.42 -2.42 2.25
CA ASN A 73 18.02 -2.38 3.60
C ASN A 73 17.15 -1.67 4.66
N LYS A 74 15.84 -1.56 4.42
CA LYS A 74 14.89 -0.80 5.25
C LYS A 74 13.88 -1.71 5.95
N THR A 75 14.39 -2.61 6.81
CA THR A 75 13.58 -3.65 7.48
C THR A 75 12.38 -3.10 8.26
N TYR A 76 12.55 -1.98 8.97
CA TYR A 76 11.44 -1.35 9.72
C TYR A 76 10.29 -0.95 8.80
N GLN A 77 10.60 -0.28 7.69
CA GLN A 77 9.60 0.18 6.72
C GLN A 77 8.94 -1.01 6.01
N LYS A 78 9.70 -2.05 5.64
CA LYS A 78 9.15 -3.32 5.12
C LYS A 78 8.10 -3.91 6.07
N MET A 79 8.42 -4.01 7.36
CA MET A 79 7.51 -4.55 8.37
C MET A 79 6.30 -3.64 8.61
N SER A 80 6.49 -2.33 8.56
CA SER A 80 5.39 -1.36 8.72
C SER A 80 4.38 -1.47 7.58
N ILE A 81 4.86 -1.51 6.32
CA ILE A 81 3.99 -1.68 5.15
C ILE A 81 3.21 -3.00 5.22
N LEU A 82 3.86 -4.12 5.60
CA LEU A 82 3.16 -5.39 5.76
C LEU A 82 2.05 -5.30 6.82
N LYS A 83 2.33 -4.67 7.97
CA LYS A 83 1.31 -4.47 9.02
C LYS A 83 0.15 -3.61 8.54
N GLN A 84 0.44 -2.53 7.83
CA GLN A 84 -0.57 -1.61 7.27
C GLN A 84 -1.43 -2.33 6.23
N LEU A 85 -0.80 -3.02 5.29
CA LEU A 85 -1.49 -3.82 4.27
C LEU A 85 -2.40 -4.86 4.92
N ASN A 86 -1.88 -5.63 5.87
CA ASN A 86 -2.67 -6.63 6.58
C ASN A 86 -3.86 -5.99 7.30
N TYR A 87 -3.68 -4.83 7.94
CA TYR A 87 -4.77 -4.10 8.58
C TYR A 87 -5.87 -3.71 7.57
N ILE A 88 -5.50 -3.21 6.38
CA ILE A 88 -6.47 -2.87 5.32
C ILE A 88 -7.24 -4.13 4.91
N ILE A 89 -6.57 -5.27 4.72
CA ILE A 89 -7.18 -6.52 4.27
C ILE A 89 -8.19 -7.05 5.30
N ILE A 90 -7.79 -7.16 6.58
CA ILE A 90 -8.62 -7.82 7.60
C ILE A 90 -9.82 -7.00 8.07
N LYS A 91 -9.83 -5.68 7.81
CA LYS A 91 -10.80 -4.75 8.39
C LYS A 91 -12.26 -5.01 7.94
N ASP A 92 -12.50 -5.31 6.66
CA ASP A 92 -13.88 -5.43 6.15
C ASP A 92 -14.26 -6.82 5.63
N ASN A 93 -13.30 -7.65 5.20
CA ASN A 93 -13.42 -9.11 5.06
C ASN A 93 -12.15 -9.70 4.46
N LEU A 94 -11.78 -10.91 4.86
CA LEU A 94 -10.62 -11.58 4.28
C LEU A 94 -10.93 -12.05 2.84
N ASN A 95 -10.38 -11.34 1.86
CA ASN A 95 -10.40 -11.73 0.46
C ASN A 95 -9.12 -12.49 0.10
N ALA A 96 -9.26 -13.67 -0.52
CA ALA A 96 -8.14 -14.51 -0.91
C ALA A 96 -7.18 -13.83 -1.90
N GLU A 97 -7.71 -13.01 -2.81
CA GLU A 97 -6.91 -12.24 -3.78
C GLU A 97 -6.03 -11.20 -3.07
N ASN A 98 -6.61 -10.49 -2.10
CA ASN A 98 -5.87 -9.52 -1.31
C ASN A 98 -4.82 -10.17 -0.40
N TYR A 99 -5.10 -11.36 0.11
CA TYR A 99 -4.11 -12.13 0.86
C TYR A 99 -2.96 -12.61 -0.04
N GLU A 100 -3.22 -12.94 -1.31
CA GLU A 100 -2.16 -13.26 -2.28
C GLU A 100 -1.23 -12.06 -2.51
N VAL A 101 -1.78 -10.84 -2.61
CA VAL A 101 -0.98 -9.59 -2.70
C VAL A 101 -0.07 -9.43 -1.48
N PHE A 102 -0.58 -9.70 -0.28
CA PHE A 102 0.23 -9.68 0.94
C PHE A 102 1.38 -10.70 0.89
N GLU A 103 1.09 -11.94 0.50
CA GLU A 103 2.11 -13.00 0.40
C GLU A 103 3.18 -12.68 -0.65
N LYS A 104 2.79 -12.13 -1.81
CA LYS A 104 3.72 -11.66 -2.84
C LYS A 104 4.65 -10.58 -2.30
N LEU A 105 4.10 -9.57 -1.59
CA LEU A 105 4.91 -8.52 -1.00
C LEU A 105 5.86 -9.04 0.08
N LYS A 106 5.37 -9.92 0.97
CA LYS A 106 6.19 -10.56 2.01
C LYS A 106 7.37 -11.32 1.40
N LYS A 107 7.11 -12.13 0.36
CA LYS A 107 8.15 -12.85 -0.39
C LYS A 107 9.14 -11.89 -1.05
N ALA A 108 8.65 -10.82 -1.68
CA ALA A 108 9.50 -9.82 -2.32
C ALA A 108 10.44 -9.12 -1.31
N PHE A 109 10.03 -8.97 -0.06
CA PHE A 109 10.87 -8.43 1.01
C PHE A 109 11.93 -9.39 1.55
N ALA A 110 11.94 -10.65 1.07
CA ALA A 110 12.78 -11.74 1.56
C ALA A 110 12.61 -11.99 3.07
N LEU A 111 11.38 -11.79 3.57
CA LEU A 111 11.01 -12.07 4.94
C LEU A 111 10.35 -13.46 4.95
N ASN A 112 11.07 -14.47 5.43
CA ASN A 112 10.57 -15.84 5.60
C ASN A 112 9.60 -15.91 6.78
#